data_AF-A0A6J8B9S1-F1
#
_entry.id   AF-A0A6J8B9S1-F1
#
_cell.length_a   1.000
_cell.length_b   1.000
_cell.length_c   1.000
_cell.angle_alpha   90.00
_cell.angle_beta   90.00
_cell.angle_gamma   90.00
#
_symmetry.space_group_name_H-M   'P 1'
#
loop_
_entity.id
_entity.type
_entity.pdbx_description
1 polymer ?
#
loop_
_entity_poly.entity_id
_entity_poly.type
_entity_poly.pdbx_seq_one_letter_code
_entity_poly.pdbx_strand_id
1 'polypeptide(L)'
;MIDLFYVAKQLFCRQCKDALALINITSEKNMGYASHLFIRCECGQVNQIETSKTHVHGKRGPQVYDVYTKAALTMIDVGIGVRQLSRLMTIMGVPGSSERTMKKRKRELFKPMVDVARDSCHEAITKECSETRIETPGKGLSVKYDMCWQKRGSGRSYSSSSSVETAIGQLTGKIIDYDLRVTHCAICHSAEKAKRDAKPHNCQKNRSKSAKAMESSTGASLMENIEKVSGVRVDVVIMDDDSATLSRVKEALDHEVKKWSDINHYTKSLGNAFYNLKSKHKTLSTDIIEYYKMCFSYAIQQNKNNETKLKETLTAIVPHSFVIHDKCGNWCNKSTENNFHKYLPRGKPLTDDALRRNVQNIYDTVANNAERLAPAGSPKDVESTNNIYASKAPKRFCFSKSENLKARVSAAVLQKNIGLVTEDKEIPGIKQKPALLPFSSFNGSCILFDLETSSLKLDSEILQIAALNTVSGDTFDTYIQPNKSIAPSSSAVTGLTANGNILFYNGKPVHAVTSESAFQSFVLWLEQYGQVMLVAHNCKLFDARRLINNMSKLTCYAAFRKCVSGFADTLPLFRQKITGLNSYSQQKLFEHFWNEQYNAHNAVDDVDSLHKLMTLSKVEKQDVL
;
A
#
# COMPACT_ATOMS: atom_id res chain seq x y z
N MET A 1 -21.40 3.00 22.91
CA MET A 1 -19.91 2.95 22.74
C MET A 1 -19.36 4.26 23.25
N ILE A 2 -18.25 4.25 23.99
CA ILE A 2 -17.77 5.43 24.71
C ILE A 2 -16.34 5.73 24.28
N ASP A 3 -16.10 6.94 23.78
CA ASP A 3 -14.75 7.51 23.62
C ASP A 3 -14.31 8.05 24.99
N LEU A 4 -13.63 7.21 25.78
CA LEU A 4 -13.28 7.52 27.17
C LEU A 4 -12.41 8.77 27.30
N PHE A 5 -11.47 8.98 26.38
CA PHE A 5 -10.63 10.18 26.38
C PHE A 5 -11.43 11.44 26.05
N TYR A 6 -12.41 11.36 25.16
CA TYR A 6 -13.32 12.47 24.89
C TYR A 6 -14.27 12.76 26.06
N VAL A 7 -14.79 11.72 26.71
CA VAL A 7 -15.62 11.85 27.92
C VAL A 7 -14.82 12.47 29.05
N ALA A 8 -13.60 12.00 29.31
CA ALA A 8 -12.75 12.49 30.40
C ALA A 8 -12.52 14.01 30.32
N LYS A 9 -12.36 14.56 29.10
CA LYS A 9 -12.20 16.01 28.88
C LYS A 9 -13.43 16.83 29.28
N GLN A 10 -14.60 16.21 29.35
CA GLN A 10 -15.86 16.84 29.72
C GLN A 10 -16.23 16.60 31.19
N LEU A 11 -15.53 15.72 31.91
CA LEU A 11 -15.83 15.34 33.31
C LEU A 11 -15.43 16.41 34.33
N PHE A 12 -15.68 17.67 34.02
CA PHE A 12 -15.53 18.81 34.91
C PHE A 12 -16.80 19.64 34.89
N CYS A 13 -17.26 20.07 36.06
CA CYS A 13 -18.45 20.89 36.17
C CYS A 13 -18.26 22.21 35.41
N ARG A 14 -19.20 22.56 34.54
CA ARG A 14 -19.11 23.81 33.78
C ARG A 14 -19.12 25.07 34.64
N GLN A 15 -19.66 24.98 35.86
CA GLN A 15 -19.77 26.07 36.82
C GLN A 15 -18.58 26.13 37.78
N CYS A 16 -18.43 25.18 38.71
CA CYS A 16 -17.38 25.20 39.73
C CYS A 16 -16.04 24.60 39.29
N LYS A 17 -15.98 23.96 38.12
CA LYS A 17 -14.79 23.27 37.57
C LYS A 17 -14.34 22.02 38.32
N ASP A 18 -15.06 21.59 39.36
CA ASP A 18 -14.78 20.32 40.06
C ASP A 18 -15.02 19.10 39.17
N ALA A 19 -14.30 18.02 39.46
CA ALA A 19 -14.45 16.75 38.75
C ALA A 19 -15.86 16.16 38.94
N LEU A 20 -16.41 15.61 37.85
CA LEU A 20 -17.72 14.97 37.86
C LEU A 20 -17.59 13.46 38.11
N ALA A 21 -18.31 12.94 39.09
CA ALA A 21 -18.36 11.50 39.37
C ALA A 21 -19.45 10.80 38.54
N LEU A 22 -19.11 9.72 37.84
CA LEU A 22 -20.06 8.95 37.02
C LEU A 22 -21.21 8.33 37.84
N ILE A 23 -21.00 8.08 39.14
CA ILE A 23 -22.06 7.62 40.04
C ILE A 23 -23.22 8.63 40.17
N ASN A 24 -22.97 9.91 39.85
CA ASN A 24 -23.97 10.98 39.90
C ASN A 24 -24.71 11.19 38.56
N ILE A 25 -24.71 10.20 37.66
CA ILE A 25 -25.55 10.23 36.46
C ILE A 25 -27.02 10.21 36.89
N THR A 26 -27.76 11.26 36.54
CA THR A 26 -29.19 11.37 36.84
C THR A 26 -30.07 10.84 35.72
N SER A 27 -29.59 10.88 34.47
CA SER A 27 -30.31 10.36 33.31
C SER A 27 -29.38 10.16 32.11
N GLU A 28 -29.83 9.32 31.17
CA GLU A 28 -29.20 9.10 29.87
C GLU A 28 -30.20 9.41 28.75
N LYS A 29 -29.78 10.20 27.77
CA LYS A 29 -30.48 10.31 26.49
C LYS A 29 -29.74 9.47 25.45
N ASN A 30 -30.35 8.36 25.08
CA ASN A 30 -29.78 7.44 24.09
C ASN A 30 -29.92 8.00 22.66
N MET A 31 -28.81 8.05 21.93
CA MET A 31 -28.72 8.52 20.53
C MET A 31 -28.32 7.37 19.58
N GLY A 32 -28.68 6.13 19.94
CA GLY A 32 -28.32 4.87 19.30
C GLY A 32 -26.97 4.34 19.77
N TYR A 33 -25.92 4.50 18.96
CA TYR A 33 -24.56 4.06 19.34
C TYR A 33 -23.81 5.04 20.25
N ALA A 34 -24.32 6.26 20.39
CA ALA A 34 -23.84 7.30 21.30
C ALA A 34 -24.92 7.67 22.32
N SER A 35 -24.53 8.35 23.39
CA SER A 35 -25.43 8.80 24.45
C SER A 35 -25.04 10.17 24.96
N HIS A 36 -26.01 10.90 25.50
CA HIS A 36 -25.76 12.04 26.38
C HIS A 36 -26.01 11.61 27.82
N LEU A 37 -24.99 11.75 28.66
CA LEU A 37 -25.08 11.51 30.10
C LEU A 37 -25.32 12.85 30.80
N PHE A 38 -26.32 12.90 31.68
CA PHE A 38 -26.57 14.07 32.51
C PHE A 38 -26.04 13.78 33.91
N ILE A 39 -24.99 14.48 34.32
CA ILE A 39 -24.29 14.26 35.60
C ILE A 39 -24.49 15.46 36.52
N ARG A 40 -25.00 15.22 37.72
CA ARG A 40 -25.17 16.26 38.75
C ARG A 40 -23.86 16.44 39.51
N CYS A 41 -23.36 17.68 39.55
CA CYS A 41 -22.27 18.10 40.41
C CYS A 41 -22.78 18.35 41.85
N GLU A 42 -21.90 18.27 42.83
CA GLU A 42 -22.20 18.60 44.24
C GLU A 42 -22.67 20.05 44.41
N CYS A 43 -22.21 20.98 43.55
CA CYS A 43 -22.69 22.37 43.52
C CYS A 43 -24.14 22.52 42.98
N GLY A 44 -24.82 21.41 42.66
CA GLY A 44 -26.18 21.36 42.12
C GLY A 44 -26.28 21.45 40.60
N GLN A 45 -25.21 21.83 39.89
CA GLN A 45 -25.22 21.96 38.43
C GLN A 45 -25.31 20.61 37.73
N VAL A 46 -26.28 20.47 36.81
CA VAL A 46 -26.36 19.31 35.90
C VAL A 46 -25.55 19.58 34.63
N ASN A 47 -24.66 18.67 34.28
CA ASN A 47 -23.75 18.77 33.13
C ASN A 47 -24.12 17.70 32.10
N GLN A 48 -24.21 18.10 30.82
CA GLN A 48 -24.41 17.17 29.71
C GLN A 48 -23.05 16.73 29.18
N ILE A 49 -22.81 15.43 29.14
CA ILE A 49 -21.56 14.80 28.69
C ILE A 49 -21.86 13.91 27.49
N GLU A 50 -21.13 14.12 26.39
CA GLU A 50 -21.30 13.35 25.16
C GLU A 50 -20.33 12.16 25.11
N THR A 51 -20.84 10.96 24.83
CA THR A 51 -20.01 9.73 24.79
C THR A 51 -19.20 9.56 23.50
N SER A 52 -19.39 10.42 22.50
CA SER A 52 -18.70 10.38 21.22
C SER A 52 -18.59 11.77 20.63
N LYS A 53 -17.46 12.05 19.97
CA LYS A 53 -17.30 13.22 19.10
C LYS A 53 -18.30 13.21 17.95
N THR A 54 -18.53 14.38 17.35
CA THR A 54 -19.32 14.55 16.14
C THR A 54 -18.52 15.13 14.99
N HIS A 55 -18.92 14.79 13.76
CA HIS A 55 -18.42 15.40 12.53
C HIS A 55 -19.58 15.78 11.59
N VAL A 56 -19.29 16.66 10.65
CA VAL A 56 -20.21 17.02 9.57
C VAL A 56 -19.78 16.32 8.28
N HIS A 57 -20.73 15.64 7.63
CA HIS A 57 -20.49 15.04 6.32
C HIS A 57 -21.02 15.93 5.20
N GLY A 58 -20.13 16.35 4.29
CA GLY A 58 -20.42 17.34 3.24
C GLY A 58 -20.35 18.79 3.75
N LYS A 59 -20.67 19.79 2.91
CA LYS A 59 -20.53 21.21 3.26
C LYS A 59 -21.57 21.74 4.26
N ARG A 60 -22.75 21.10 4.37
CA ARG A 60 -23.89 21.53 5.21
C ARG A 60 -24.69 20.35 5.79
N GLY A 61 -24.01 19.25 6.14
CA GLY A 61 -24.67 18.06 6.69
C GLY A 61 -25.10 18.22 8.15
N PRO A 62 -26.06 17.41 8.65
CA PRO A 62 -26.32 17.33 10.09
C PRO A 62 -25.08 16.77 10.81
N GLN A 63 -24.88 17.16 12.07
CA GLN A 63 -23.85 16.54 12.92
C GLN A 63 -24.12 15.05 13.09
N VAL A 64 -23.05 14.26 13.01
CA VAL A 64 -23.12 12.80 13.20
C VAL A 64 -22.02 12.34 14.14
N TYR A 65 -22.36 11.46 15.07
CA TYR A 65 -21.39 10.88 15.98
C TYR A 65 -20.38 9.97 15.25
N ASP A 66 -19.10 10.14 15.55
CA ASP A 66 -17.99 9.38 14.98
C ASP A 66 -18.17 7.87 15.17
N VAL A 67 -18.76 7.44 16.28
CA VAL A 67 -19.07 6.03 16.57
C VAL A 67 -19.88 5.36 15.44
N TYR A 68 -20.76 6.08 14.75
CA TYR A 68 -21.52 5.52 13.64
C TYR A 68 -20.65 5.25 12.41
N THR A 69 -19.67 6.12 12.16
CA THR A 69 -18.70 5.96 11.08
C THR A 69 -17.69 4.87 11.42
N LYS A 70 -17.24 4.79 12.68
CA LYS A 70 -16.43 3.67 13.20
C LYS A 70 -17.17 2.34 13.06
N ALA A 71 -18.45 2.27 13.44
CA ALA A 71 -19.26 1.07 13.28
C ALA A 71 -19.44 0.66 11.79
N ALA A 72 -19.54 1.63 10.88
CA ALA A 72 -19.58 1.38 9.44
C ALA A 72 -18.25 0.83 8.91
N LEU A 73 -17.13 1.35 9.42
CA LEU A 73 -15.79 0.84 9.13
C LEU A 73 -15.64 -0.60 9.63
N THR A 74 -16.06 -0.89 10.87
CA THR A 74 -16.07 -2.25 11.43
C THR A 74 -16.87 -3.22 10.56
N MET A 75 -18.00 -2.81 9.98
CA MET A 75 -18.75 -3.69 9.06
C MET A 75 -17.99 -4.03 7.77
N ILE A 76 -17.23 -3.07 7.25
CA ILE A 76 -16.41 -3.27 6.06
C ILE A 76 -15.24 -4.19 6.43
N ASP A 77 -14.58 -3.89 7.54
CA ASP A 77 -13.40 -4.59 8.02
C ASP A 77 -13.69 -6.03 8.49
N VAL A 78 -14.80 -6.27 9.20
CA VAL A 78 -15.13 -7.62 9.69
C VAL A 78 -15.91 -8.42 8.64
N GLY A 79 -16.28 -7.83 7.50
CA GLY A 79 -17.00 -8.57 6.46
C GLY A 79 -18.50 -8.78 6.74
N ILE A 80 -19.10 -7.98 7.61
CA ILE A 80 -20.48 -8.17 8.08
C ILE A 80 -21.47 -7.13 7.52
N GLY A 81 -22.75 -7.52 7.52
CA GLY A 81 -23.89 -6.64 7.16
C GLY A 81 -24.50 -5.92 8.36
N VAL A 82 -25.47 -5.03 8.11
CA VAL A 82 -26.10 -4.20 9.16
C VAL A 82 -26.81 -5.08 10.19
N ARG A 83 -27.55 -6.09 9.74
CA ARG A 83 -28.27 -7.02 10.64
C ARG A 83 -27.33 -7.75 11.59
N GLN A 84 -26.16 -8.17 11.10
CA GLN A 84 -25.15 -8.86 11.93
C GLN A 84 -24.55 -7.91 12.97
N LEU A 85 -24.23 -6.67 12.57
CA LEU A 85 -23.75 -5.65 13.49
C LEU A 85 -24.82 -5.29 14.54
N SER A 86 -26.07 -5.07 14.13
CA SER A 86 -27.15 -4.75 15.06
C SER A 86 -27.37 -5.88 16.06
N ARG A 87 -27.34 -7.14 15.62
CA ARG A 87 -27.41 -8.30 16.53
C ARG A 87 -26.26 -8.31 17.53
N LEU A 88 -25.03 -8.07 17.08
CA LEU A 88 -23.86 -7.97 17.97
C LEU A 88 -24.06 -6.86 19.00
N MET A 89 -24.44 -5.65 18.57
CA MET A 89 -24.64 -4.52 19.47
C MET A 89 -25.75 -4.78 20.48
N THR A 90 -26.88 -5.35 20.06
CA THR A 90 -28.00 -5.68 20.96
C THR A 90 -27.60 -6.72 22.02
N ILE A 91 -26.80 -7.73 21.65
CA ILE A 91 -26.27 -8.71 22.63
C ILE A 91 -25.37 -8.00 23.66
N MET A 92 -24.61 -6.99 23.23
CA MET A 92 -23.76 -6.17 24.10
C MET A 92 -24.52 -5.07 24.87
N GLY A 93 -25.86 -5.07 24.84
CA GLY A 93 -26.69 -4.07 25.53
C GLY A 93 -26.74 -2.70 24.84
N VAL A 94 -26.28 -2.57 23.59
CA VAL A 94 -26.29 -1.33 22.83
C VAL A 94 -27.40 -1.35 21.76
N PRO A 95 -28.29 -0.35 21.71
CA PRO A 95 -29.33 -0.29 20.68
C PRO A 95 -28.77 -0.30 19.27
N GLY A 96 -29.37 -1.12 18.39
CA GLY A 96 -28.97 -1.24 16.99
C GLY A 96 -29.27 0.03 16.17
N SER A 97 -28.53 0.23 15.07
CA SER A 97 -28.81 1.32 14.12
C SER A 97 -29.73 0.87 12.97
N SER A 98 -30.48 1.83 12.41
CA SER A 98 -31.23 1.61 11.15
C SER A 98 -30.31 1.33 9.96
N GLU A 99 -30.80 0.54 9.00
CA GLU A 99 -30.08 0.25 7.76
C GLU A 99 -29.84 1.50 6.91
N ARG A 100 -30.77 2.47 6.95
CA ARG A 100 -30.65 3.76 6.25
C ARG A 100 -29.48 4.57 6.79
N THR A 101 -29.37 4.68 8.12
CA THR A 101 -28.25 5.38 8.78
C THR A 101 -26.93 4.72 8.41
N MET A 102 -26.80 3.40 8.59
CA MET A 102 -25.54 2.69 8.30
C MET A 102 -25.16 2.73 6.80
N LYS A 103 -26.12 2.73 5.87
CA LYS A 103 -25.84 2.95 4.45
C LYS A 103 -25.23 4.32 4.19
N LYS A 104 -25.74 5.37 4.84
CA LYS A 104 -25.18 6.73 4.72
C LYS A 104 -23.75 6.79 5.26
N ARG A 105 -23.50 6.23 6.45
CA ARG A 105 -22.17 6.20 7.09
C ARG A 105 -21.13 5.45 6.28
N LYS A 106 -21.50 4.30 5.69
CA LYS A 106 -20.58 3.55 4.81
C LYS A 106 -20.13 4.37 3.61
N ARG A 107 -21.01 5.17 3.00
CA ARG A 107 -20.65 5.99 1.82
C ARG A 107 -19.57 7.02 2.10
N GLU A 108 -19.46 7.47 3.35
CA GLU A 108 -18.45 8.44 3.79
C GLU A 108 -17.05 7.85 3.75
N LEU A 109 -16.95 6.53 3.90
CA LEU A 109 -15.69 5.80 3.94
C LEU A 109 -15.19 5.39 2.55
N PHE A 110 -16.05 5.36 1.54
CA PHE A 110 -15.72 4.74 0.24
C PHE A 110 -14.49 5.39 -0.43
N LYS A 111 -14.48 6.73 -0.56
CA LYS A 111 -13.34 7.42 -1.16
C LYS A 111 -12.11 7.46 -0.23
N PRO A 112 -12.22 7.87 1.04
CA PRO A 112 -11.07 7.88 1.94
C PRO A 112 -10.34 6.53 2.05
N MET A 113 -11.08 5.41 2.12
CA MET A 113 -10.46 4.09 2.17
C MET A 113 -9.70 3.74 0.90
N VAL A 114 -10.20 4.15 -0.28
CA VAL A 114 -9.50 3.95 -1.55
C VAL A 114 -8.23 4.78 -1.59
N ASP A 115 -8.30 6.05 -1.21
CA ASP A 115 -7.15 6.96 -1.23
C ASP A 115 -6.04 6.43 -0.30
N VAL A 116 -6.37 6.08 0.96
CA VAL A 116 -5.39 5.53 1.92
C VAL A 116 -4.85 4.17 1.45
N ALA A 117 -5.67 3.32 0.83
CA ALA A 117 -5.18 2.05 0.28
C ALA A 117 -4.18 2.27 -0.87
N ARG A 118 -4.44 3.24 -1.75
CA ARG A 118 -3.52 3.61 -2.84
C ARG A 118 -2.21 4.19 -2.30
N ASP A 119 -2.28 5.07 -1.30
CA ASP A 119 -1.08 5.59 -0.64
C ASP A 119 -0.24 4.46 -0.02
N SER A 120 -0.90 3.48 0.61
CA SER A 120 -0.20 2.30 1.16
C SER A 120 0.48 1.45 0.09
N CYS A 121 -0.05 1.41 -1.13
CA CYS A 121 0.58 0.74 -2.26
C CYS A 121 1.81 1.50 -2.76
N HIS A 122 1.74 2.84 -2.83
CA HIS A 122 2.90 3.66 -3.18
C HIS A 122 4.04 3.48 -2.17
N GLU A 123 3.74 3.47 -0.87
CA GLU A 123 4.74 3.18 0.17
C GLU A 123 5.31 1.76 0.04
N ALA A 124 4.48 0.78 -0.32
CA ALA A 124 4.93 -0.58 -0.58
C ALA A 124 5.87 -0.66 -1.80
N ILE A 125 5.57 0.06 -2.89
CA ILE A 125 6.44 0.18 -4.08
C ILE A 125 7.81 0.72 -3.66
N THR A 126 7.85 1.86 -2.94
CA THR A 126 9.13 2.45 -2.49
C THR A 126 9.94 1.47 -1.66
N LYS A 127 9.29 0.72 -0.77
CA LYS A 127 9.96 -0.31 0.03
C LYS A 127 10.49 -1.45 -0.85
N GLU A 128 9.71 -1.94 -1.81
CA GLU A 128 10.13 -3.01 -2.73
C GLU A 128 11.33 -2.59 -3.58
N CYS A 129 11.34 -1.35 -4.08
CA CYS A 129 12.49 -0.77 -4.77
C CYS A 129 13.76 -0.80 -3.91
N SER A 130 13.64 -0.42 -2.64
CA SER A 130 14.76 -0.43 -1.70
C SER A 130 15.30 -1.85 -1.44
N GLU A 131 14.42 -2.82 -1.17
CA GLU A 131 14.81 -4.23 -0.95
C GLU A 131 15.43 -4.86 -2.20
N THR A 132 14.93 -4.47 -3.39
CA THR A 132 15.48 -4.90 -4.68
C THR A 132 16.88 -4.33 -4.94
N ARG A 133 17.22 -3.21 -4.28
CA ARG A 133 18.45 -2.43 -4.50
C ARG A 133 18.54 -1.91 -5.94
N ILE A 134 17.47 -1.25 -6.41
CA ILE A 134 17.34 -0.71 -7.77
C ILE A 134 18.45 0.29 -8.17
N GLU A 135 19.16 0.86 -7.18
CA GLU A 135 20.34 1.69 -7.41
C GLU A 135 21.49 0.89 -8.06
N THR A 136 21.47 -0.43 -7.93
CA THR A 136 22.40 -1.31 -8.67
C THR A 136 21.97 -1.39 -10.13
N PRO A 137 22.85 -1.03 -11.09
CA PRO A 137 22.51 -1.08 -12.51
C PRO A 137 21.97 -2.45 -12.94
N GLY A 138 20.90 -2.43 -13.75
CA GLY A 138 20.31 -3.64 -14.33
C GLY A 138 19.35 -4.41 -13.43
N LYS A 139 18.91 -3.85 -12.28
CA LYS A 139 17.90 -4.47 -11.42
C LYS A 139 16.51 -3.86 -11.61
N GLY A 140 15.54 -4.70 -11.94
CA GLY A 140 14.12 -4.40 -11.93
C GLY A 140 13.34 -5.16 -10.86
N LEU A 141 12.06 -4.82 -10.74
CA LEU A 141 11.16 -5.39 -9.75
C LEU A 141 10.76 -6.83 -10.11
N SER A 142 10.59 -7.66 -9.08
CA SER A 142 9.95 -8.97 -9.19
C SER A 142 8.56 -8.91 -8.57
N VAL A 143 7.53 -9.23 -9.37
CA VAL A 143 6.13 -9.01 -8.99
C VAL A 143 5.36 -10.33 -9.03
N LYS A 144 4.70 -10.67 -7.92
CA LYS A 144 3.71 -11.75 -7.85
C LYS A 144 2.36 -11.24 -8.33
N TYR A 145 1.69 -11.99 -9.20
CA TYR A 145 0.42 -11.61 -9.77
C TYR A 145 -0.57 -12.78 -9.77
N ASP A 146 -1.80 -12.50 -9.36
CA ASP A 146 -2.96 -13.38 -9.53
C ASP A 146 -4.27 -12.56 -9.45
N MET A 147 -5.37 -13.14 -9.92
CA MET A 147 -6.69 -12.52 -9.99
C MET A 147 -7.75 -13.29 -9.19
N CYS A 148 -8.38 -12.59 -8.24
CA CYS A 148 -9.42 -13.14 -7.38
C CYS A 148 -10.84 -12.92 -7.92
N TRP A 149 -11.59 -14.01 -8.05
CA TRP A 149 -13.01 -13.98 -8.45
C TRP A 149 -13.97 -13.92 -7.25
N GLN A 150 -14.94 -13.01 -7.30
CA GLN A 150 -15.97 -12.86 -6.25
C GLN A 150 -17.03 -13.98 -6.29
N LYS A 151 -17.26 -14.60 -7.45
CA LYS A 151 -18.15 -15.78 -7.56
C LYS A 151 -17.32 -17.03 -7.27
N ARG A 152 -17.81 -17.94 -6.42
CA ARG A 152 -17.21 -19.29 -6.30
C ARG A 152 -17.41 -20.01 -7.64
N GLY A 153 -16.32 -20.35 -8.31
CA GLY A 153 -16.33 -21.21 -9.49
C GLY A 153 -16.11 -22.67 -9.10
N SER A 154 -16.74 -23.59 -9.82
CA SER A 154 -16.43 -25.04 -9.79
C SER A 154 -15.28 -25.41 -10.74
N GLY A 155 -14.48 -24.43 -11.18
CA GLY A 155 -13.48 -24.59 -12.25
C GLY A 155 -14.06 -24.64 -13.68
N ARG A 156 -15.39 -24.69 -13.84
CA ARG A 156 -16.06 -24.79 -15.15
C ARG A 156 -16.95 -23.59 -15.53
N SER A 157 -17.11 -22.60 -14.65
CA SER A 157 -17.97 -21.43 -14.89
C SER A 157 -17.17 -20.12 -14.77
N TYR A 158 -16.98 -19.43 -15.89
CA TYR A 158 -16.32 -18.12 -15.99
C TYR A 158 -17.36 -16.99 -16.02
N SER A 159 -18.25 -16.96 -15.03
CA SER A 159 -19.43 -16.07 -14.99
C SER A 159 -19.39 -15.05 -13.85
N SER A 160 -18.22 -14.73 -13.33
CA SER A 160 -18.12 -13.73 -12.27
C SER A 160 -18.33 -12.33 -12.83
N SER A 161 -19.14 -11.53 -12.13
CA SER A 161 -19.40 -10.13 -12.49
C SER A 161 -18.38 -9.15 -11.93
N SER A 162 -17.39 -9.64 -11.18
CA SER A 162 -16.29 -8.84 -10.66
C SER A 162 -15.06 -9.67 -10.31
N SER A 163 -13.89 -9.10 -10.58
CA SER A 163 -12.57 -9.62 -10.20
C SER A 163 -11.76 -8.55 -9.48
N VAL A 164 -10.83 -8.99 -8.64
CA VAL A 164 -9.80 -8.15 -8.04
C VAL A 164 -8.46 -8.67 -8.53
N GLU A 165 -7.72 -7.84 -9.26
CA GLU A 165 -6.37 -8.13 -9.70
C GLU A 165 -5.38 -7.59 -8.67
N THR A 166 -4.32 -8.33 -8.37
CA THR A 166 -3.39 -7.96 -7.29
C THR A 166 -1.96 -8.22 -7.71
N ALA A 167 -1.12 -7.19 -7.56
CA ALA A 167 0.32 -7.25 -7.70
C ALA A 167 0.98 -7.10 -6.33
N ILE A 168 1.85 -8.05 -5.97
CA ILE A 168 2.58 -8.08 -4.71
C ILE A 168 4.09 -8.06 -4.99
N GLY A 169 4.83 -7.20 -4.29
CA GLY A 169 6.28 -7.18 -4.34
C GLY A 169 6.88 -8.49 -3.81
N GLN A 170 7.80 -9.10 -4.56
CA GLN A 170 8.41 -10.39 -4.23
C GLN A 170 9.13 -10.38 -2.87
N LEU A 171 9.84 -9.30 -2.55
CA LEU A 171 10.71 -9.20 -1.37
C LEU A 171 9.95 -8.71 -0.14
N THR A 172 9.09 -7.70 -0.30
CA THR A 172 8.32 -7.12 0.81
C THR A 172 7.08 -7.93 1.16
N GLY A 173 6.54 -8.70 0.21
CA GLY A 173 5.27 -9.41 0.37
C GLY A 173 4.07 -8.49 0.54
N LYS A 174 4.20 -7.19 0.20
CA LYS A 174 3.14 -6.18 0.26
C LYS A 174 2.49 -5.95 -1.10
N ILE A 175 1.23 -5.54 -1.11
CA ILE A 175 0.51 -5.17 -2.32
C ILE A 175 1.09 -3.84 -2.82
N ILE A 176 1.66 -3.88 -4.02
CA ILE A 176 2.26 -2.72 -4.68
C ILE A 176 1.30 -2.10 -5.70
N ASP A 177 0.36 -2.87 -6.25
CA ASP A 177 -0.77 -2.35 -7.00
C ASP A 177 -1.94 -3.33 -6.99
N TYR A 178 -3.14 -2.82 -7.24
CA TYR A 178 -4.36 -3.60 -7.37
C TYR A 178 -5.38 -2.92 -8.28
N ASP A 179 -6.27 -3.69 -8.88
CA ASP A 179 -7.43 -3.15 -9.57
C ASP A 179 -8.69 -3.97 -9.27
N LEU A 180 -9.85 -3.35 -9.46
CA LEU A 180 -11.15 -3.97 -9.27
C LEU A 180 -11.93 -3.85 -10.58
N ARG A 181 -12.14 -4.97 -11.28
CA ARG A 181 -13.01 -5.00 -12.46
C ARG A 181 -14.42 -5.40 -12.08
N VAL A 182 -15.39 -4.66 -12.61
CA VAL A 182 -16.82 -4.91 -12.41
C VAL A 182 -17.55 -4.75 -13.74
N THR A 183 -18.31 -5.78 -14.12
CA THR A 183 -19.08 -5.79 -15.38
C THR A 183 -20.53 -5.38 -15.19
N HIS A 184 -21.00 -5.26 -13.94
CA HIS A 184 -22.40 -5.02 -13.62
C HIS A 184 -22.60 -3.90 -12.60
N CYS A 185 -23.43 -2.91 -12.92
CA CYS A 185 -23.91 -1.89 -11.99
C CYS A 185 -25.42 -2.03 -11.83
N ALA A 186 -25.92 -2.07 -10.59
CA ALA A 186 -27.36 -2.26 -10.34
C ALA A 186 -28.22 -1.11 -10.86
N ILE A 187 -27.73 0.14 -10.80
CA ILE A 187 -28.47 1.32 -11.27
C ILE A 187 -28.58 1.28 -12.80
N CYS A 188 -27.47 1.01 -13.50
CA CYS A 188 -27.47 0.85 -14.96
C CYS A 188 -28.39 -0.29 -15.39
N HIS A 189 -28.26 -1.47 -14.77
CA HIS A 189 -29.04 -2.64 -15.15
C HIS A 189 -30.54 -2.44 -14.91
N SER A 190 -30.92 -1.78 -13.81
CA SER A 190 -32.32 -1.45 -13.55
C SER A 190 -32.87 -0.45 -14.56
N ALA A 191 -32.05 0.47 -15.07
CA ALA A 191 -32.45 1.45 -16.07
C ALA A 191 -32.62 0.81 -17.45
N GLU A 192 -31.66 -0.04 -17.85
CA GLU A 192 -31.71 -0.87 -19.05
C GLU A 192 -32.95 -1.77 -19.08
N LYS A 193 -33.22 -2.50 -17.99
CA LYS A 193 -34.43 -3.35 -17.87
C LYS A 193 -35.72 -2.54 -17.98
N ALA A 194 -35.72 -1.31 -17.48
CA ALA A 194 -36.85 -0.40 -17.53
C ALA A 194 -36.88 0.46 -18.82
N LYS A 195 -35.99 0.20 -19.79
CA LYS A 195 -35.86 0.95 -21.06
C LYS A 195 -35.82 2.47 -20.86
N ARG A 196 -35.07 2.91 -19.86
CA ARG A 196 -34.89 4.33 -19.53
C ARG A 196 -33.43 4.64 -19.21
N ASP A 197 -33.10 5.92 -19.19
CA ASP A 197 -31.75 6.33 -18.81
C ASP A 197 -31.46 6.08 -17.32
N ALA A 198 -30.21 5.73 -17.06
CA ALA A 198 -29.72 5.58 -15.71
C ALA A 198 -29.64 6.95 -15.04
N LYS A 199 -30.20 7.07 -13.84
CA LYS A 199 -30.05 8.29 -13.04
C LYS A 199 -28.55 8.56 -12.79
N PRO A 200 -28.11 9.83 -12.72
CA PRO A 200 -26.73 10.16 -12.40
C PRO A 200 -26.26 9.45 -11.12
N HIS A 201 -25.15 8.72 -11.21
CA HIS A 201 -24.60 7.95 -10.10
C HIS A 201 -23.11 7.66 -10.33
N ASN A 202 -22.41 7.27 -9.27
CA ASN A 202 -21.03 6.80 -9.36
C ASN A 202 -21.00 5.36 -9.88
N CYS A 203 -21.06 5.21 -11.20
CA CYS A 203 -21.09 3.90 -11.86
C CYS A 203 -19.79 3.14 -11.60
N GLN A 204 -19.89 1.93 -11.04
CA GLN A 204 -18.73 1.07 -10.82
C GLN A 204 -18.41 0.15 -12.01
N LYS A 205 -19.28 0.11 -13.02
CA LYS A 205 -19.05 -0.72 -14.21
C LYS A 205 -17.89 -0.11 -15.00
N ASN A 206 -16.76 -0.81 -15.05
CA ASN A 206 -15.54 -0.37 -15.74
C ASN A 206 -15.07 -1.38 -16.79
N ARG A 207 -15.88 -2.41 -17.09
CA ARG A 207 -15.56 -3.41 -18.10
C ARG A 207 -16.80 -3.92 -18.83
N SER A 208 -16.62 -4.19 -20.12
CA SER A 208 -17.64 -4.74 -21.03
C SER A 208 -17.28 -6.12 -21.60
N LYS A 209 -16.01 -6.55 -21.50
CA LYS A 209 -15.52 -7.82 -22.05
C LYS A 209 -15.79 -9.02 -21.13
N SER A 210 -15.65 -10.23 -21.66
CA SER A 210 -15.85 -11.49 -20.93
C SER A 210 -14.84 -11.68 -19.78
N ALA A 211 -15.20 -12.50 -18.79
CA ALA A 211 -14.37 -12.79 -17.63
C ALA A 211 -12.95 -13.27 -18.01
N LYS A 212 -12.83 -14.17 -18.99
CA LYS A 212 -11.52 -14.68 -19.44
C LYS A 212 -10.58 -13.58 -19.99
N ALA A 213 -11.14 -12.52 -20.57
CA ALA A 213 -10.35 -11.42 -21.13
C ALA A 213 -10.01 -10.33 -20.09
N MET A 214 -10.47 -10.46 -18.84
CA MET A 214 -10.21 -9.45 -17.80
C MET A 214 -8.82 -9.62 -17.20
N GLU A 215 -8.41 -10.87 -16.94
CA GLU A 215 -7.14 -11.19 -16.31
C GLU A 215 -5.95 -10.69 -17.14
N SER A 216 -5.84 -11.15 -18.38
CA SER A 216 -4.70 -10.82 -19.23
C SER A 216 -4.55 -9.33 -19.53
N SER A 217 -5.64 -8.60 -19.80
CA SER A 217 -5.53 -7.16 -20.07
C SER A 217 -5.25 -6.34 -18.82
N THR A 218 -5.79 -6.77 -17.67
CA THR A 218 -5.62 -6.00 -16.44
C THR A 218 -4.24 -6.25 -15.86
N GLY A 219 -3.72 -7.49 -15.93
CA GLY A 219 -2.34 -7.79 -15.56
C GLY A 219 -1.34 -6.91 -16.31
N ALA A 220 -1.51 -6.74 -17.62
CA ALA A 220 -0.69 -5.81 -18.41
C ALA A 220 -0.77 -4.37 -17.89
N SER A 221 -1.98 -3.83 -17.67
CA SER A 221 -2.16 -2.47 -17.15
C SER A 221 -1.59 -2.28 -15.73
N LEU A 222 -1.61 -3.30 -14.88
CA LEU A 222 -1.00 -3.24 -13.55
C LEU A 222 0.52 -3.12 -13.65
N MET A 223 1.17 -3.94 -14.49
CA MET A 223 2.62 -3.89 -14.66
C MET A 223 3.05 -2.53 -15.23
N GLU A 224 2.35 -2.04 -16.26
CA GLU A 224 2.60 -0.72 -16.85
C GLU A 224 2.43 0.41 -15.82
N ASN A 225 1.41 0.33 -14.95
CA ASN A 225 1.20 1.31 -13.89
C ASN A 225 2.30 1.26 -12.82
N ILE A 226 2.78 0.06 -12.46
CA ILE A 226 3.89 -0.12 -11.52
C ILE A 226 5.15 0.58 -12.05
N GLU A 227 5.50 0.40 -13.32
CA GLU A 227 6.67 1.07 -13.92
C GLU A 227 6.50 2.58 -13.96
N LYS A 228 5.32 3.05 -14.38
CA LYS A 228 5.00 4.48 -14.43
C LYS A 228 5.10 5.17 -13.06
N VAL A 229 4.61 4.51 -12.02
CA VAL A 229 4.60 5.07 -10.65
C VAL A 229 5.97 4.97 -9.99
N SER A 230 6.68 3.86 -10.18
CA SER A 230 7.97 3.62 -9.53
C SER A 230 9.15 4.24 -10.27
N GLY A 231 9.05 4.45 -11.58
CA GLY A 231 10.18 4.74 -12.46
C GLY A 231 11.12 3.54 -12.65
N VAL A 232 10.69 2.33 -12.30
CA VAL A 232 11.51 1.10 -12.30
C VAL A 232 10.81 0.02 -13.12
N ARG A 233 11.56 -0.61 -14.02
CA ARG A 233 11.09 -1.73 -14.84
C ARG A 233 10.70 -2.97 -14.02
N VAL A 234 9.76 -3.76 -14.52
CA VAL A 234 9.35 -5.06 -13.96
C VAL A 234 10.09 -6.18 -14.68
N ASP A 235 11.15 -6.71 -14.08
CA ASP A 235 11.99 -7.76 -14.70
C ASP A 235 11.33 -9.13 -14.68
N VAL A 236 10.56 -9.42 -13.63
CA VAL A 236 10.03 -10.76 -13.37
C VAL A 236 8.57 -10.68 -12.96
N VAL A 237 7.74 -11.50 -13.60
CA VAL A 237 6.38 -11.79 -13.15
C VAL A 237 6.27 -13.23 -12.67
N ILE A 238 5.79 -13.40 -11.44
CA ILE A 238 5.56 -14.69 -10.79
C ILE A 238 4.06 -14.96 -10.81
N MET A 239 3.66 -15.97 -11.58
CA MET A 239 2.24 -16.26 -11.83
C MET A 239 2.02 -17.70 -12.29
N ASP A 240 0.75 -18.08 -12.38
CA ASP A 240 0.31 -19.35 -12.96
C ASP A 240 0.73 -19.48 -14.43
N ASP A 241 0.63 -20.72 -14.97
CA ASP A 241 0.91 -21.03 -16.36
C ASP A 241 -0.14 -20.60 -17.38
N ASP A 242 -0.78 -19.44 -17.15
CA ASP A 242 -1.60 -18.78 -18.14
C ASP A 242 -0.75 -18.04 -19.19
N SER A 243 -0.80 -18.52 -20.42
CA SER A 243 -0.06 -17.94 -21.55
C SER A 243 -0.65 -16.61 -22.01
N ALA A 244 -1.96 -16.38 -21.83
CA ALA A 244 -2.63 -15.18 -22.33
C ALA A 244 -2.21 -13.92 -21.56
N THR A 245 -2.04 -14.02 -20.24
CA THR A 245 -1.63 -12.90 -19.40
C THR A 245 -0.18 -12.50 -19.67
N LEU A 246 0.74 -13.48 -19.75
CA LEU A 246 2.14 -13.17 -20.05
C LEU A 246 2.31 -12.50 -21.42
N SER A 247 1.59 -12.97 -22.46
CA SER A 247 1.66 -12.35 -23.79
C SER A 247 1.30 -10.86 -23.75
N ARG A 248 0.21 -10.52 -23.06
CA ARG A 248 -0.23 -9.13 -22.94
C ARG A 248 0.70 -8.26 -22.11
N VAL A 249 1.32 -8.81 -21.07
CA VAL A 249 2.33 -8.08 -20.30
C VAL A 249 3.53 -7.75 -21.18
N LYS A 250 4.02 -8.73 -21.97
CA LYS A 250 5.13 -8.51 -22.91
C LYS A 250 4.80 -7.54 -24.04
N GLU A 251 3.55 -7.48 -24.47
CA GLU A 251 3.09 -6.49 -25.47
C GLU A 251 2.98 -5.07 -24.88
N ALA A 252 2.70 -4.96 -23.58
CA ALA A 252 2.47 -3.68 -22.92
C ALA A 252 3.75 -3.01 -22.40
N LEU A 253 4.81 -3.79 -22.13
CA LEU A 253 6.10 -3.31 -21.66
C LEU A 253 7.10 -3.28 -22.82
N ASP A 254 7.92 -2.23 -22.91
CA ASP A 254 8.86 -2.00 -24.01
C ASP A 254 10.19 -2.76 -23.86
N HIS A 255 10.24 -3.76 -22.98
CA HIS A 255 11.41 -4.57 -22.70
C HIS A 255 11.05 -6.03 -22.40
N GLU A 256 12.08 -6.88 -22.30
CA GLU A 256 11.88 -8.28 -21.95
C GLU A 256 11.45 -8.43 -20.49
N VAL A 257 10.40 -9.24 -20.27
CA VAL A 257 9.89 -9.62 -18.95
C VAL A 257 10.01 -11.13 -18.80
N LYS A 258 10.74 -11.55 -17.76
CA LYS A 258 10.89 -12.97 -17.41
C LYS A 258 9.68 -13.45 -16.64
N LYS A 259 9.39 -14.75 -16.77
CA LYS A 259 8.35 -15.41 -16.00
C LYS A 259 8.94 -16.47 -15.09
N TRP A 260 8.53 -16.45 -13.83
CA TRP A 260 8.70 -17.58 -12.93
C TRP A 260 7.35 -18.27 -12.71
N SER A 261 7.31 -19.58 -12.90
CA SER A 261 6.08 -20.37 -12.76
C SER A 261 5.75 -20.60 -11.29
N ASP A 262 4.46 -20.55 -10.92
CA ASP A 262 4.02 -21.03 -9.61
C ASP A 262 4.27 -22.54 -9.48
N ILE A 263 5.19 -22.92 -8.59
CA ILE A 263 5.53 -24.33 -8.36
C ILE A 263 4.32 -25.14 -7.89
N ASN A 264 3.38 -24.56 -7.13
CA ASN A 264 2.22 -25.32 -6.64
C ASN A 264 1.26 -25.64 -7.79
N HIS A 265 0.91 -24.64 -8.60
CA HIS A 265 0.11 -24.83 -9.81
C HIS A 265 0.81 -25.76 -10.81
N TYR A 266 2.14 -25.62 -10.99
CA TYR A 266 2.92 -26.50 -11.85
C TYR A 266 2.87 -27.96 -11.38
N THR A 267 3.03 -28.20 -10.07
CA THR A 267 2.92 -29.55 -9.48
C THR A 267 1.54 -30.16 -9.70
N LYS A 268 0.48 -29.35 -9.64
CA LYS A 268 -0.89 -29.79 -9.94
C LYS A 268 -1.08 -30.13 -11.42
N SER A 269 -0.57 -29.31 -12.32
CA SER A 269 -0.58 -29.57 -13.76
C SER A 269 0.20 -30.85 -14.12
N LEU A 270 1.36 -31.05 -13.50
CA LEU A 270 2.15 -32.28 -13.61
C LEU A 270 1.35 -33.52 -13.14
N GLY A 271 0.69 -33.42 -11.98
CA GLY A 271 -0.20 -34.47 -11.49
C GLY A 271 -1.32 -34.80 -12.48
N ASN A 272 -1.98 -33.78 -13.03
CA ASN A 272 -3.04 -33.97 -14.04
C ASN A 272 -2.51 -34.66 -15.30
N ALA A 273 -1.31 -34.33 -15.77
CA ALA A 273 -0.68 -35.01 -16.91
C ALA A 273 -0.49 -36.51 -16.63
N PHE A 274 -0.05 -36.86 -15.42
CA PHE A 274 0.06 -38.26 -15.00
C PHE A 274 -1.29 -38.98 -14.87
N TYR A 275 -2.31 -38.33 -14.31
CA TYR A 275 -3.66 -38.93 -14.22
C TYR A 275 -4.28 -39.15 -15.60
N ASN A 276 -4.04 -38.26 -16.55
CA ASN A 276 -4.44 -38.46 -17.94
C ASN A 276 -3.70 -39.65 -18.56
N LEU A 277 -2.40 -39.80 -18.28
CA LEU A 277 -1.60 -40.93 -18.77
C LEU A 277 -2.02 -42.27 -18.15
N LYS A 278 -2.45 -42.28 -16.88
CA LYS A 278 -2.95 -43.47 -16.17
C LYS A 278 -4.12 -44.16 -16.89
N SER A 279 -4.94 -43.40 -17.63
CA SER A 279 -6.01 -43.98 -18.46
C SER A 279 -5.49 -44.92 -19.56
N LYS A 280 -4.26 -44.70 -20.03
CA LYS A 280 -3.57 -45.49 -21.07
C LYS A 280 -2.65 -46.56 -20.49
N HIS A 281 -2.14 -46.34 -19.27
CA HIS A 281 -1.20 -47.24 -18.60
C HIS A 281 -1.69 -47.58 -17.19
N LYS A 282 -2.40 -48.71 -17.04
CA LYS A 282 -2.95 -49.15 -15.73
C LYS A 282 -1.87 -49.44 -14.68
N THR A 283 -0.64 -49.72 -15.12
CA THR A 283 0.56 -49.90 -14.29
C THR A 283 0.97 -48.63 -13.56
N LEU A 284 0.58 -47.44 -14.06
CA LEU A 284 0.77 -46.15 -13.39
C LEU A 284 -0.24 -45.99 -12.23
N SER A 285 0.10 -46.57 -11.07
CA SER A 285 -0.71 -46.44 -9.85
C SER A 285 -0.67 -45.02 -9.30
N THR A 286 -1.61 -44.70 -8.40
CA THR A 286 -1.62 -43.40 -7.71
C THR A 286 -0.34 -43.19 -6.89
N ASP A 287 0.20 -44.23 -6.28
CA ASP A 287 1.45 -44.15 -5.50
C ASP A 287 2.65 -43.80 -6.36
N ILE A 288 2.71 -44.31 -7.61
CA ILE A 288 3.77 -43.96 -8.57
C ILE A 288 3.65 -42.48 -8.98
N ILE A 289 2.42 -41.98 -9.15
CA ILE A 289 2.18 -40.56 -9.47
C ILE A 289 2.67 -39.68 -8.31
N GLU A 290 2.36 -40.05 -7.06
CA GLU A 290 2.85 -39.31 -5.88
C GLU A 290 4.37 -39.39 -5.74
N TYR A 291 5.01 -40.53 -6.06
CA TYR A 291 6.46 -40.64 -6.13
C TYR A 291 7.06 -39.61 -7.10
N TYR A 292 6.52 -39.48 -8.32
CA TYR A 292 7.01 -38.51 -9.28
C TYR A 292 6.79 -37.08 -8.81
N LYS A 293 5.61 -36.75 -8.25
CA LYS A 293 5.36 -35.40 -7.69
C LYS A 293 6.33 -35.06 -6.55
N MET A 294 6.65 -36.03 -5.70
CA MET A 294 7.63 -35.89 -4.63
C MET A 294 9.04 -35.64 -5.20
N CYS A 295 9.48 -36.44 -6.18
CA CYS A 295 10.79 -36.26 -6.83
C CYS A 295 10.93 -34.89 -7.49
N PHE A 296 9.90 -34.43 -8.20
CA PHE A 296 9.84 -33.07 -8.74
C PHE A 296 10.01 -32.03 -7.64
N SER A 297 9.26 -32.14 -6.55
CA SER A 297 9.32 -31.19 -5.43
C SER A 297 10.72 -31.13 -4.80
N TYR A 298 11.36 -32.29 -4.61
CA TYR A 298 12.74 -32.35 -4.11
C TYR A 298 13.75 -31.77 -5.09
N ALA A 299 13.62 -32.05 -6.38
CA ALA A 299 14.50 -31.50 -7.41
C ALA A 299 14.46 -29.96 -7.41
N ILE A 300 13.26 -29.36 -7.30
CA ILE A 300 13.08 -27.91 -7.20
C ILE A 300 13.77 -27.35 -5.95
N GLN A 301 13.52 -27.94 -4.78
CA GLN A 301 14.06 -27.40 -3.52
C GLN A 301 15.58 -27.53 -3.42
N GLN A 302 16.15 -28.66 -3.87
CA GLN A 302 17.59 -28.92 -3.78
C GLN A 302 18.42 -28.11 -4.79
N ASN A 303 17.79 -27.64 -5.88
CA ASN A 303 18.47 -26.94 -6.97
C ASN A 303 17.92 -25.51 -7.16
N LYS A 304 17.42 -24.89 -6.09
CA LYS A 304 16.88 -23.53 -6.14
C LYS A 304 17.95 -22.54 -6.64
N ASN A 305 17.55 -21.69 -7.58
CA ASN A 305 18.40 -20.73 -8.29
C ASN A 305 19.55 -21.37 -9.12
N ASN A 306 19.49 -22.67 -9.41
CA ASN A 306 20.46 -23.36 -10.27
C ASN A 306 19.74 -24.10 -11.41
N GLU A 307 19.54 -23.41 -12.52
CA GLU A 307 18.83 -23.91 -13.70
C GLU A 307 19.48 -25.17 -14.28
N THR A 308 20.80 -25.13 -14.52
CA THR A 308 21.54 -26.24 -15.15
C THR A 308 21.39 -27.52 -14.34
N LYS A 309 21.67 -27.43 -13.02
CA LYS A 309 21.58 -28.58 -12.13
C LYS A 309 20.14 -29.05 -11.92
N LEU A 310 19.16 -28.14 -11.94
CA LEU A 310 17.75 -28.52 -11.92
C LEU A 310 17.38 -29.32 -13.17
N LYS A 311 17.77 -28.85 -14.35
CA LYS A 311 17.51 -29.55 -15.62
C LYS A 311 18.12 -30.96 -15.62
N GLU A 312 19.38 -31.08 -15.21
CA GLU A 312 20.05 -32.38 -15.06
C GLU A 312 19.31 -33.31 -14.09
N THR A 313 18.94 -32.80 -12.92
CA THR A 313 18.21 -33.57 -11.91
C THR A 313 16.85 -34.05 -12.44
N LEU A 314 16.09 -33.17 -13.10
CA LEU A 314 14.78 -33.50 -13.67
C LEU A 314 14.88 -34.58 -14.77
N THR A 315 15.89 -34.48 -15.65
CA THR A 315 16.14 -35.48 -16.70
C THR A 315 16.54 -36.84 -16.13
N ALA A 316 17.11 -36.90 -14.91
CA ALA A 316 17.54 -38.13 -14.25
C ALA A 316 16.44 -38.88 -13.48
N ILE A 317 15.32 -38.22 -13.13
CA ILE A 317 14.25 -38.81 -12.29
C ILE A 317 13.63 -40.04 -12.94
N VAL A 318 13.29 -39.97 -14.23
CA VAL A 318 12.62 -41.06 -14.92
C VAL A 318 13.56 -42.24 -15.14
N PRO A 319 14.78 -42.09 -15.71
CA PRO A 319 15.73 -43.20 -15.83
C PRO A 319 15.98 -43.92 -14.50
N HIS A 320 16.13 -43.16 -13.40
CA HIS A 320 16.34 -43.73 -12.07
C HIS A 320 15.23 -44.70 -11.66
N SER A 321 13.96 -44.40 -11.94
CA SER A 321 12.83 -45.27 -11.58
C SER A 321 12.76 -46.60 -12.37
N PHE A 322 13.59 -46.74 -13.40
CA PHE A 322 13.74 -47.94 -14.25
C PHE A 322 15.14 -48.57 -14.10
N VAL A 323 15.85 -48.30 -13.00
CA VAL A 323 17.20 -48.83 -12.71
C VAL A 323 18.27 -48.36 -13.73
N ILE A 324 18.05 -47.22 -14.38
CA ILE A 324 19.02 -46.60 -15.28
C ILE A 324 19.69 -45.44 -14.54
N HIS A 325 20.94 -45.65 -14.12
CA HIS A 325 21.65 -44.74 -13.23
C HIS A 325 22.66 -43.80 -13.91
N ASP A 326 22.77 -43.84 -15.24
CA ASP A 326 23.77 -43.12 -16.03
C ASP A 326 23.78 -41.61 -15.80
N LYS A 327 22.62 -41.05 -15.50
CA LYS A 327 22.41 -39.61 -15.29
C LYS A 327 22.17 -39.24 -13.82
N CYS A 328 22.26 -40.19 -12.90
CA CYS A 328 22.02 -39.94 -11.48
C CYS A 328 23.19 -39.15 -10.86
N GLY A 329 22.86 -38.14 -10.05
CA GLY A 329 23.83 -37.40 -9.24
C GLY A 329 24.02 -37.99 -7.85
N ASN A 330 24.58 -37.19 -6.93
CA ASN A 330 24.89 -37.58 -5.55
C ASN A 330 23.68 -37.96 -4.67
N TRP A 331 22.46 -37.76 -5.17
CA TRP A 331 21.22 -38.15 -4.49
C TRP A 331 20.88 -39.64 -4.64
N CYS A 332 21.56 -40.35 -5.54
CA CYS A 332 21.35 -41.77 -5.79
C CYS A 332 22.31 -42.63 -4.96
N ASN A 333 21.76 -43.45 -4.04
CA ASN A 333 22.53 -44.48 -3.35
C ASN A 333 22.70 -45.69 -4.28
N LYS A 334 23.88 -45.82 -4.92
CA LYS A 334 24.27 -46.88 -5.87
C LYS A 334 24.39 -48.28 -5.25
N SER A 335 23.42 -48.75 -4.48
CA SER A 335 23.40 -50.15 -4.00
C SER A 335 23.00 -51.05 -5.17
N THR A 336 23.99 -51.51 -5.93
CA THR A 336 23.85 -52.35 -7.13
C THR A 336 23.38 -53.79 -6.86
N GLU A 337 23.16 -54.18 -5.60
CA GLU A 337 22.83 -55.58 -5.24
C GLU A 337 21.37 -55.81 -4.84
N ASN A 338 20.64 -54.75 -4.47
CA ASN A 338 19.21 -54.81 -4.22
C ASN A 338 18.56 -53.66 -4.99
N ASN A 339 17.81 -53.96 -6.05
CA ASN A 339 16.99 -53.04 -6.86
C ASN A 339 15.84 -52.39 -6.06
N PHE A 340 16.08 -52.07 -4.79
CA PHE A 340 15.15 -51.55 -3.83
C PHE A 340 15.15 -50.02 -3.87
N HIS A 341 14.09 -49.44 -4.42
CA HIS A 341 13.89 -48.00 -4.44
C HIS A 341 13.02 -47.57 -3.25
N LYS A 342 13.64 -46.97 -2.23
CA LYS A 342 12.99 -46.59 -0.95
C LYS A 342 11.61 -45.92 -1.10
N TYR A 343 11.41 -45.13 -2.15
CA TYR A 343 10.21 -44.33 -2.36
C TYR A 343 9.30 -44.83 -3.50
N LEU A 344 9.67 -45.90 -4.21
CA LEU A 344 8.76 -46.55 -5.16
C LEU A 344 7.85 -47.55 -4.42
N PRO A 345 6.63 -47.80 -4.93
CA PRO A 345 5.72 -48.75 -4.30
C PRO A 345 6.34 -50.15 -4.20
N ARG A 346 6.34 -50.70 -2.98
CA ARG A 346 6.95 -52.00 -2.63
C ARG A 346 8.45 -52.08 -2.94
N GLY A 347 9.12 -50.95 -3.13
CA GLY A 347 10.54 -50.88 -3.45
C GLY A 347 10.92 -51.39 -4.83
N LYS A 348 9.95 -51.74 -5.70
CA LYS A 348 10.23 -52.38 -6.99
C LYS A 348 10.43 -51.34 -8.10
N PRO A 349 11.38 -51.56 -9.03
CA PRO A 349 11.54 -50.70 -10.18
C PRO A 349 10.38 -50.87 -11.16
N LEU A 350 10.19 -49.85 -12.00
CA LEU A 350 9.26 -49.92 -13.13
C LEU A 350 9.95 -50.62 -14.31
N THR A 351 9.18 -51.37 -15.10
CA THR A 351 9.72 -52.21 -16.19
C THR A 351 9.04 -52.00 -17.55
N ASP A 352 7.94 -51.24 -17.59
CA ASP A 352 7.18 -51.00 -18.81
C ASP A 352 7.82 -49.89 -19.67
N ASP A 353 8.39 -50.27 -20.82
CA ASP A 353 9.06 -49.36 -21.74
C ASP A 353 8.12 -48.35 -22.41
N ALA A 354 6.86 -48.72 -22.64
CA ALA A 354 5.87 -47.80 -23.19
C ALA A 354 5.49 -46.74 -22.14
N LEU A 355 5.36 -47.14 -20.88
CA LEU A 355 5.18 -46.21 -19.76
C LEU A 355 6.41 -45.30 -19.61
N ARG A 356 7.63 -45.87 -19.64
CA ARG A 356 8.90 -45.12 -19.52
C ARG A 356 8.98 -43.97 -20.51
N ARG A 357 8.77 -44.24 -21.81
CA ARG A 357 8.81 -43.22 -22.86
C ARG A 357 7.79 -42.10 -22.64
N ASN A 358 6.56 -42.45 -22.27
CA ASN A 358 5.51 -41.46 -22.06
C ASN A 358 5.73 -40.61 -20.81
N VAL A 359 6.22 -41.20 -19.72
CA VAL A 359 6.59 -40.46 -18.50
C VAL A 359 7.83 -39.58 -18.74
N GLN A 360 8.80 -40.07 -19.51
CA GLN A 360 9.97 -39.30 -19.95
C GLN A 360 9.55 -38.05 -20.73
N ASN A 361 8.63 -38.18 -21.70
CA ASN A 361 8.13 -37.03 -22.47
C ASN A 361 7.51 -35.94 -21.57
N ILE A 362 6.81 -36.33 -20.51
CA ILE A 362 6.28 -35.39 -19.51
C ILE A 362 7.45 -34.67 -18.82
N TYR A 363 8.43 -35.42 -18.28
CA TYR A 363 9.57 -34.84 -17.57
C TYR A 363 10.53 -34.04 -18.46
N ASP A 364 10.68 -34.39 -19.73
CA ASP A 364 11.45 -33.60 -20.70
C ASP A 364 10.80 -32.23 -20.92
N THR A 365 9.46 -32.19 -20.97
CA THR A 365 8.71 -30.93 -21.01
C THR A 365 8.96 -30.10 -19.75
N VAL A 366 9.00 -30.74 -18.58
CA VAL A 366 9.31 -30.06 -17.31
C VAL A 366 10.75 -29.55 -17.29
N ALA A 367 11.73 -30.37 -17.66
CA ALA A 367 13.15 -30.04 -17.70
C ALA A 367 13.46 -28.91 -18.70
N ASN A 368 12.75 -28.85 -19.82
CA ASN A 368 12.86 -27.75 -20.78
C ASN A 368 12.34 -26.42 -20.24
N ASN A 369 11.56 -26.42 -19.15
CA ASN A 369 11.10 -25.21 -18.46
C ASN A 369 11.92 -24.90 -17.19
N ALA A 370 13.10 -25.51 -17.01
CA ALA A 370 13.92 -25.35 -15.81
C ALA A 370 14.22 -23.88 -15.46
N GLU A 371 14.45 -23.00 -16.45
CA GLU A 371 14.66 -21.56 -16.23
C GLU A 371 13.54 -20.91 -15.40
N ARG A 372 12.28 -21.25 -15.72
CA ARG A 372 11.09 -20.70 -15.04
C ARG A 372 10.83 -21.33 -13.67
N LEU A 373 11.42 -22.50 -13.43
CA LEU A 373 11.19 -23.34 -12.25
C LEU A 373 12.29 -23.21 -11.20
N ALA A 374 13.54 -23.01 -11.62
CA ALA A 374 14.70 -22.91 -10.73
C ALA A 374 14.56 -21.84 -9.64
N PRO A 375 13.96 -20.65 -9.90
CA PRO A 375 13.72 -19.65 -8.85
C PRO A 375 12.77 -20.12 -7.74
N ALA A 376 12.04 -21.21 -7.97
CA ALA A 376 11.00 -21.75 -7.09
C ALA A 376 9.94 -20.69 -6.72
N GLY A 377 9.46 -19.98 -7.75
CA GLY A 377 8.45 -18.92 -7.61
C GLY A 377 7.16 -19.43 -6.96
N SER A 378 6.56 -18.61 -6.09
CA SER A 378 5.28 -18.94 -5.48
C SER A 378 4.46 -17.68 -5.15
N PRO A 379 3.25 -17.53 -5.74
CA PRO A 379 2.32 -16.44 -5.45
C PRO A 379 1.44 -16.72 -4.23
N LYS A 380 1.87 -17.58 -3.27
CA LYS A 380 1.15 -17.88 -2.03
C LYS A 380 0.69 -16.65 -1.25
N ASP A 381 1.46 -15.55 -1.31
CA ASP A 381 1.06 -14.28 -0.70
C ASP A 381 -0.17 -13.66 -1.35
N VAL A 382 -0.34 -13.86 -2.67
CA VAL A 382 -1.52 -13.43 -3.40
C VAL A 382 -2.71 -14.32 -3.03
N GLU A 383 -2.53 -15.64 -2.93
CA GLU A 383 -3.58 -16.54 -2.42
C GLU A 383 -4.02 -16.17 -0.99
N SER A 384 -3.06 -15.87 -0.11
CA SER A 384 -3.34 -15.35 1.23
C SER A 384 -4.12 -14.05 1.16
N THR A 385 -3.79 -13.16 0.23
CA THR A 385 -4.50 -11.88 0.03
C THR A 385 -5.92 -12.12 -0.49
N ASN A 386 -6.12 -13.10 -1.36
CA ASN A 386 -7.43 -13.53 -1.84
C ASN A 386 -8.33 -14.02 -0.69
N ASN A 387 -7.74 -14.69 0.30
CA ASN A 387 -8.46 -15.05 1.54
C ASN A 387 -8.84 -13.81 2.36
N ILE A 388 -7.96 -12.79 2.45
CA ILE A 388 -8.30 -11.52 3.09
C ILE A 388 -9.46 -10.84 2.34
N TYR A 389 -9.42 -10.75 1.00
CA TYR A 389 -10.54 -10.23 0.20
C TYR A 389 -11.84 -10.99 0.49
N ALA A 390 -11.79 -12.32 0.58
CA ALA A 390 -12.95 -13.14 0.90
C ALA A 390 -13.46 -12.93 2.33
N SER A 391 -12.60 -12.54 3.28
CA SER A 391 -13.01 -12.18 4.64
C SER A 391 -13.76 -10.84 4.67
N LYS A 392 -13.28 -9.82 3.95
CA LYS A 392 -13.89 -8.49 3.88
C LYS A 392 -15.11 -8.46 2.97
N ALA A 393 -15.12 -9.26 1.91
CA ALA A 393 -16.22 -9.41 0.97
C ALA A 393 -16.58 -10.91 0.81
N PRO A 394 -17.29 -11.50 1.80
CA PRO A 394 -17.68 -12.91 1.73
C PRO A 394 -18.49 -13.23 0.48
N LYS A 395 -18.07 -14.27 -0.26
CA LYS A 395 -18.68 -14.71 -1.54
C LYS A 395 -20.17 -15.09 -1.43
N ARG A 396 -20.70 -15.27 -0.20
CA ARG A 396 -22.13 -15.49 0.06
C ARG A 396 -22.99 -14.22 -0.10
N PHE A 397 -22.37 -13.04 -0.20
CA PHE A 397 -23.03 -11.76 -0.38
C PHE A 397 -22.60 -11.10 -1.69
N CYS A 398 -23.51 -10.36 -2.32
CA CYS A 398 -23.20 -9.60 -3.54
C CYS A 398 -22.87 -8.14 -3.20
N PHE A 399 -21.59 -7.79 -3.22
CA PHE A 399 -21.12 -6.41 -3.02
C PHE A 399 -20.81 -5.67 -4.33
N SER A 400 -20.59 -6.41 -5.43
CA SER A 400 -20.14 -5.88 -6.72
C SER A 400 -21.11 -4.93 -7.41
N LYS A 401 -22.36 -4.86 -6.95
CA LYS A 401 -23.41 -3.98 -7.48
C LYS A 401 -23.27 -2.51 -7.05
N SER A 402 -22.31 -2.18 -6.19
CA SER A 402 -22.11 -0.84 -5.62
C SER A 402 -20.65 -0.59 -5.23
N GLU A 403 -20.30 0.65 -4.90
CA GLU A 403 -18.98 1.07 -4.37
C GLU A 403 -18.50 0.30 -3.13
N ASN A 404 -19.42 -0.39 -2.44
CA ASN A 404 -19.13 -1.17 -1.24
C ASN A 404 -18.07 -2.28 -1.50
N LEU A 405 -18.02 -2.87 -2.69
CA LEU A 405 -16.97 -3.84 -3.01
C LEU A 405 -15.59 -3.17 -3.01
N LYS A 406 -15.48 -1.98 -3.62
CA LYS A 406 -14.22 -1.24 -3.69
C LYS A 406 -13.68 -0.89 -2.30
N ALA A 407 -14.55 -0.41 -1.41
CA ALA A 407 -14.16 -0.13 -0.02
C ALA A 407 -13.71 -1.39 0.76
N ARG A 408 -14.34 -2.54 0.53
CA ARG A 408 -13.95 -3.83 1.14
C ARG A 408 -12.62 -4.35 0.60
N VAL A 409 -12.37 -4.18 -0.69
CA VAL A 409 -11.07 -4.48 -1.31
C VAL A 409 -10.00 -3.57 -0.72
N SER A 410 -10.26 -2.27 -0.61
CA SER A 410 -9.34 -1.34 0.05
C SER A 410 -9.06 -1.71 1.51
N ALA A 411 -10.05 -2.16 2.28
CA ALA A 411 -9.84 -2.64 3.64
C ALA A 411 -8.88 -3.85 3.70
N ALA A 412 -9.01 -4.79 2.76
CA ALA A 412 -8.11 -5.93 2.65
C ALA A 412 -6.69 -5.51 2.27
N VAL A 413 -6.55 -4.52 1.36
CA VAL A 413 -5.24 -3.95 0.99
C VAL A 413 -4.57 -3.33 2.20
N LEU A 414 -5.29 -2.50 2.95
CA LEU A 414 -4.79 -1.87 4.17
C LEU A 414 -4.36 -2.92 5.20
N GLN A 415 -5.18 -3.96 5.41
CA GLN A 415 -4.82 -5.06 6.31
C GLN A 415 -3.51 -5.74 5.89
N LYS A 416 -3.30 -5.98 4.59
CA LYS A 416 -2.09 -6.63 4.08
C LYS A 416 -0.86 -5.73 4.18
N ASN A 417 -0.99 -4.43 3.89
CA ASN A 417 0.14 -3.50 3.80
C ASN A 417 0.55 -2.88 5.14
N ILE A 418 -0.42 -2.61 6.03
CA ILE A 418 -0.24 -1.83 7.27
C ILE A 418 -0.57 -2.69 8.52
N GLY A 419 -1.40 -3.72 8.36
CA GLY A 419 -1.91 -4.57 9.44
C GLY A 419 -3.36 -4.23 9.82
N LEU A 420 -3.88 -4.91 10.85
CA LEU A 420 -5.23 -4.66 11.35
C LEU A 420 -5.38 -3.23 11.85
N VAL A 421 -6.53 -2.65 11.55
CA VAL A 421 -7.00 -1.38 12.11
C VAL A 421 -7.29 -1.62 13.59
N THR A 422 -6.35 -1.27 14.44
CA THR A 422 -6.48 -1.33 15.91
C THR A 422 -6.46 0.10 16.44
N GLU A 423 -6.93 0.31 17.67
CA GLU A 423 -7.00 1.65 18.28
C GLU A 423 -5.64 2.39 18.28
N ASP A 424 -4.52 1.66 18.20
CA ASP A 424 -3.14 2.19 18.12
C ASP A 424 -2.62 2.44 16.70
N LYS A 425 -3.34 1.97 15.68
CA LYS A 425 -3.06 2.22 14.26
C LYS A 425 -4.28 2.90 13.68
N GLU A 426 -4.39 4.21 13.91
CA GLU A 426 -5.38 5.04 13.22
C GLU A 426 -5.34 4.72 11.71
N ILE A 427 -6.36 4.05 11.17
CA ILE A 427 -6.84 4.48 9.86
C ILE A 427 -7.11 5.96 10.06
N PRO A 428 -6.55 6.87 9.23
CA PRO A 428 -6.77 8.30 9.37
C PRO A 428 -8.27 8.52 9.50
N GLY A 429 -8.75 8.73 10.73
CA GLY A 429 -10.16 8.52 11.02
C GLY A 429 -10.87 9.70 10.45
N ILE A 430 -11.36 9.60 9.20
CA ILE A 430 -11.63 10.76 8.33
C ILE A 430 -10.82 11.93 8.87
N LYS A 431 -9.50 11.97 8.63
CA LYS A 431 -8.91 13.30 8.49
C LYS A 431 -9.87 13.92 7.51
N GLN A 432 -10.72 14.85 7.97
CA GLN A 432 -11.29 15.83 7.07
C GLN A 432 -10.06 16.16 6.24
N LYS A 433 -10.09 15.85 4.93
CA LYS A 433 -9.10 16.43 4.03
C LYS A 433 -9.09 17.86 4.51
N PRO A 434 -8.01 18.33 5.21
CA PRO A 434 -8.09 19.53 6.05
C PRO A 434 -8.80 20.49 5.16
N ALA A 435 -10.00 20.92 5.60
CA ALA A 435 -11.01 21.41 4.68
C ALA A 435 -10.24 22.26 3.69
N LEU A 436 -10.32 21.93 2.39
CA LEU A 436 -9.84 22.87 1.39
C LEU A 436 -10.83 24.04 1.54
N LEU A 437 -10.58 24.82 2.58
CA LEU A 437 -11.06 26.14 2.77
C LEU A 437 -10.56 26.81 1.50
N PRO A 438 -11.45 27.37 0.68
CA PRO A 438 -11.02 28.33 -0.30
C PRO A 438 -10.06 29.29 0.41
N PHE A 439 -8.80 29.31 -0.03
CA PHE A 439 -7.73 29.93 0.75
C PHE A 439 -7.85 31.45 0.87
N SER A 440 -8.81 32.06 0.16
CA SER A 440 -9.25 33.44 0.39
C SER A 440 -9.67 33.77 1.84
N SER A 441 -9.54 32.82 2.79
CA SER A 441 -9.83 32.95 4.22
C SER A 441 -8.63 32.82 5.18
N PHE A 442 -7.39 32.51 4.72
CA PHE A 442 -6.22 32.42 5.61
C PHE A 442 -5.45 33.75 5.71
N ASN A 443 -5.52 34.36 6.89
CA ASN A 443 -4.86 35.64 7.19
C ASN A 443 -3.46 35.50 7.82
N GLY A 444 -2.87 34.29 7.86
CA GLY A 444 -1.54 34.06 8.45
C GLY A 444 -0.37 34.32 7.50
N SER A 445 0.86 34.21 8.01
CA SER A 445 2.11 34.44 7.27
C SER A 445 2.52 33.22 6.43
N CYS A 446 3.06 33.44 5.24
CA CYS A 446 3.65 32.38 4.41
C CYS A 446 5.17 32.41 4.59
N ILE A 447 5.72 31.29 5.03
CA ILE A 447 7.14 31.12 5.26
C ILE A 447 7.64 30.06 4.27
N LEU A 448 8.57 30.44 3.40
CA LEU A 448 9.29 29.48 2.58
C LEU A 448 10.29 28.74 3.44
N PHE A 449 10.50 27.45 3.22
CA PHE A 449 11.51 26.69 3.93
C PHE A 449 12.11 25.60 3.04
N ASP A 450 13.29 25.11 3.40
CA ASP A 450 13.92 23.95 2.79
C ASP A 450 14.81 23.23 3.83
N LEU A 451 15.11 21.95 3.60
CA LEU A 451 15.82 21.09 4.53
C LEU A 451 16.91 20.29 3.84
N GLU A 452 18.12 20.36 4.38
CA GLU A 452 19.15 19.36 4.07
C GLU A 452 19.06 18.18 5.04
N THR A 453 19.24 16.95 4.53
CA THR A 453 19.07 15.73 5.33
C THR A 453 20.19 14.73 5.14
N SER A 454 20.42 13.90 6.16
CA SER A 454 21.50 12.92 6.15
C SER A 454 21.28 11.72 5.23
N SER A 455 20.05 11.52 4.73
CA SER A 455 19.68 10.54 3.70
C SER A 455 18.26 10.80 3.17
N LEU A 456 17.88 10.14 2.08
CA LEU A 456 16.51 10.20 1.52
C LEU A 456 15.45 9.47 2.36
N LYS A 457 15.84 8.72 3.40
CA LYS A 457 14.93 7.94 4.25
C LYS A 457 13.99 8.87 5.03
N LEU A 458 12.85 8.35 5.46
CA LEU A 458 11.89 9.13 6.26
C LEU A 458 12.42 9.45 7.67
N ASP A 459 13.25 8.56 8.23
CA ASP A 459 13.88 8.69 9.54
C ASP A 459 15.28 9.32 9.49
N SER A 460 15.61 10.02 8.40
CA SER A 460 16.84 10.80 8.27
C SER A 460 16.88 11.95 9.27
N GLU A 461 18.10 12.30 9.68
CA GLU A 461 18.35 13.48 10.48
C GLU A 461 18.36 14.70 9.57
N ILE A 462 17.80 15.80 10.05
CA ILE A 462 17.90 17.10 9.38
C ILE A 462 19.26 17.71 9.76
N LEU A 463 19.98 18.20 8.77
CA LEU A 463 21.32 18.76 8.87
C LEU A 463 21.35 20.28 8.69
N GLN A 464 20.35 20.86 8.02
CA GLN A 464 20.17 22.29 7.90
C GLN A 464 18.67 22.61 7.80
N ILE A 465 18.24 23.69 8.43
CA ILE A 465 16.92 24.28 8.24
C ILE A 465 17.14 25.70 7.73
N ALA A 466 16.60 26.01 6.55
CA ALA A 466 16.51 27.38 6.05
C ALA A 466 15.04 27.79 5.92
N ALA A 467 14.73 29.05 6.22
CA ALA A 467 13.41 29.62 6.00
C ALA A 467 13.45 31.12 5.71
N LEU A 468 12.45 31.61 4.98
CA LEU A 468 12.28 33.01 4.59
C LEU A 468 10.83 33.44 4.73
N ASN A 469 10.60 34.56 5.42
CA ASN A 469 9.32 35.25 5.40
C ASN A 469 9.21 36.10 4.13
N THR A 470 8.28 35.74 3.24
CA THR A 470 8.14 36.41 1.93
C THR A 470 7.64 37.85 2.02
N VAL A 471 7.15 38.30 3.19
CA VAL A 471 6.62 39.65 3.40
C VAL A 471 7.64 40.55 4.07
N SER A 472 8.24 40.11 5.18
CA SER A 472 9.24 40.92 5.90
C SER A 472 10.65 40.80 5.33
N GLY A 473 10.95 39.71 4.60
CA GLY A 473 12.31 39.38 4.18
C GLY A 473 13.17 38.76 5.27
N ASP A 474 12.62 38.53 6.47
CA ASP A 474 13.35 37.89 7.56
C ASP A 474 13.69 36.44 7.22
N THR A 475 14.92 36.03 7.56
CA THR A 475 15.42 34.68 7.32
C THR A 475 15.70 33.93 8.61
N PHE A 476 15.72 32.61 8.51
CA PHE A 476 16.21 31.67 9.51
C PHE A 476 17.14 30.69 8.81
N ASP A 477 18.34 30.49 9.32
CA ASP A 477 19.29 29.48 8.84
C ASP A 477 20.00 28.86 10.03
N THR A 478 20.01 27.54 10.12
CA THR A 478 20.70 26.82 11.19
C THR A 478 21.13 25.44 10.72
N TYR A 479 22.42 25.15 10.89
CA TYR A 479 22.97 23.81 10.76
C TYR A 479 22.75 22.99 12.03
N ILE A 480 22.53 21.68 11.85
CA ILE A 480 22.23 20.73 12.92
C ILE A 480 23.29 19.64 12.95
N GLN A 481 23.83 19.38 14.14
CA GLN A 481 24.83 18.35 14.34
C GLN A 481 24.21 16.96 14.13
N PRO A 482 24.75 16.13 13.22
CA PRO A 482 24.28 14.76 13.04
C PRO A 482 24.71 13.87 14.21
N ASN A 483 23.85 12.94 14.62
CA ASN A 483 24.22 11.86 15.55
C ASN A 483 24.54 10.55 14.80
N LYS A 484 24.14 10.46 13.53
CA LYS A 484 24.39 9.32 12.65
C LYS A 484 25.32 9.72 11.50
N SER A 485 25.96 8.73 10.87
CA SER A 485 26.71 8.96 9.65
C SER A 485 25.84 9.53 8.54
N ILE A 486 26.33 10.57 7.85
CA ILE A 486 25.70 11.11 6.65
C ILE A 486 25.92 10.12 5.49
N ALA A 487 24.87 9.80 4.74
CA ALA A 487 24.99 8.89 3.60
C ALA A 487 25.89 9.51 2.52
N PRO A 488 26.81 8.75 1.89
CA PRO A 488 27.69 9.28 0.85
C PRO A 488 26.94 9.96 -0.30
N SER A 489 25.76 9.45 -0.68
CA SER A 489 24.90 10.06 -1.68
C SER A 489 24.34 11.43 -1.24
N SER A 490 23.97 11.59 0.03
CA SER A 490 23.57 12.90 0.58
C SER A 490 24.74 13.86 0.65
N SER A 491 25.93 13.41 1.07
CA SER A 491 27.12 14.27 1.09
C SER A 491 27.51 14.74 -0.31
N ALA A 492 27.40 13.87 -1.33
CA ALA A 492 27.71 14.23 -2.72
C ALA A 492 26.76 15.29 -3.29
N VAL A 493 25.52 15.32 -2.82
CA VAL A 493 24.48 16.24 -3.31
C VAL A 493 24.52 17.55 -2.53
N THR A 494 24.52 17.48 -1.21
CA THR A 494 24.40 18.65 -0.30
C THR A 494 25.73 19.32 0.02
N GLY A 495 26.86 18.67 -0.28
CA GLY A 495 28.17 19.12 0.17
C GLY A 495 28.41 19.01 1.68
N LEU A 496 27.44 18.47 2.44
CA LEU A 496 27.54 18.31 3.89
C LEU A 496 28.28 17.04 4.28
N THR A 497 29.32 17.19 5.09
CA THR A 497 30.13 16.10 5.65
C THR A 497 30.35 16.34 7.14
N ALA A 498 30.57 15.27 7.90
CA ALA A 498 30.82 15.36 9.34
C ALA A 498 32.13 14.65 9.69
N ASN A 499 32.96 15.31 10.51
CA ASN A 499 34.16 14.71 11.11
C ASN A 499 34.15 14.99 12.61
N GLY A 500 33.92 13.95 13.41
CA GLY A 500 33.67 14.08 14.85
C GLY A 500 32.44 14.95 15.11
N ASN A 501 32.60 15.95 15.98
CA ASN A 501 31.54 16.89 16.37
C ASN A 501 31.49 18.16 15.50
N ILE A 502 32.16 18.16 14.35
CA ILE A 502 32.21 19.31 13.44
C ILE A 502 31.53 18.94 12.13
N LEU A 503 30.53 19.73 11.75
CA LEU A 503 29.87 19.67 10.45
C LEU A 503 30.63 20.59 9.47
N PHE A 504 30.78 20.13 8.23
CA PHE A 504 31.44 20.86 7.16
C PHE A 504 30.49 20.99 5.97
N TYR A 505 30.44 22.18 5.38
CA TYR A 505 29.80 22.46 4.10
C TYR A 505 30.88 22.73 3.06
N ASN A 506 30.95 21.91 2.00
CA ASN A 506 31.98 21.99 0.96
C ASN A 506 33.41 22.10 1.51
N GLY A 507 33.70 21.31 2.55
CA GLY A 507 35.01 21.25 3.22
C GLY A 507 35.31 22.38 4.20
N LYS A 508 34.40 23.36 4.36
CA LYS A 508 34.54 24.46 5.34
C LYS A 508 33.72 24.15 6.60
N PRO A 509 34.27 24.33 7.82
CA PRO A 509 33.52 24.08 9.04
C PRO A 509 32.36 25.06 9.16
N VAL A 510 31.18 24.56 9.52
CA VAL A 510 29.98 25.36 9.79
C VAL A 510 29.58 25.21 11.26
N HIS A 511 29.02 26.26 11.84
CA HIS A 511 28.53 26.22 13.21
C HIS A 511 27.20 25.45 13.26
N ALA A 512 27.25 24.23 13.78
CA ALA A 512 26.07 23.37 13.94
C ALA A 512 25.65 23.28 15.41
N VAL A 513 24.34 23.34 15.68
CA VAL A 513 23.76 23.21 17.01
C VAL A 513 23.10 21.83 17.19
N THR A 514 22.68 21.51 18.41
CA THR A 514 21.92 20.27 18.66
C THR A 514 20.55 20.34 17.99
N SER A 515 20.00 19.17 17.64
CA SER A 515 18.66 19.08 17.06
C SER A 515 17.60 19.79 17.92
N GLU A 516 17.61 19.56 19.24
CA GLU A 516 16.68 20.22 20.17
C GLU A 516 16.78 21.75 20.12
N SER A 517 18.00 22.30 20.15
CA SER A 517 18.23 23.75 20.09
C SER A 517 17.80 24.35 18.75
N ALA A 518 18.06 23.66 17.63
CA ALA A 518 17.67 24.13 16.30
C ALA A 518 16.14 24.19 16.17
N PHE A 519 15.44 23.11 16.54
CA PHE A 519 13.98 23.07 16.46
C PHE A 519 13.33 24.05 17.42
N GLN A 520 13.85 24.22 18.64
CA GLN A 520 13.33 25.20 19.59
C GLN A 520 13.49 26.63 19.05
N SER A 521 14.66 26.96 18.49
CA SER A 521 14.92 28.27 17.89
C SER A 521 14.04 28.51 16.67
N PHE A 522 13.84 27.49 15.84
CA PHE A 522 12.95 27.57 14.68
C PHE A 522 11.50 27.81 15.08
N VAL A 523 10.98 27.10 16.09
CA VAL A 523 9.62 27.30 16.58
C VAL A 523 9.44 28.69 17.18
N LEU A 524 10.39 29.17 17.98
CA LEU A 524 10.36 30.53 18.54
C LEU A 524 10.36 31.59 17.43
N TRP A 525 11.18 31.39 16.39
CA TRP A 525 11.21 32.25 15.22
C TRP A 525 9.89 32.22 14.43
N LEU A 526 9.17 31.09 14.37
CA LEU A 526 7.86 31.02 13.73
C LEU A 526 6.75 31.71 14.55
N GLU A 527 6.81 31.60 15.89
CA GLU A 527 5.79 32.14 16.79
C GLU A 527 5.63 33.66 16.69
N GLN A 528 6.68 34.39 16.30
CA GLN A 528 6.62 35.86 16.11
C GLN A 528 5.67 36.27 14.97
N TYR A 529 5.32 35.35 14.06
CA TYR A 529 4.46 35.60 12.92
C TYR A 529 3.01 35.12 13.11
N GLY A 530 2.64 34.67 14.31
CA GLY A 530 1.29 34.22 14.63
C GLY A 530 0.94 32.88 14.00
N GLN A 531 -0.05 32.86 13.08
CA GLN A 531 -0.38 31.65 12.30
C GLN A 531 0.47 31.60 11.05
N VAL A 532 1.15 30.47 10.83
CA VAL A 532 2.11 30.27 9.74
C VAL A 532 1.68 29.13 8.82
N MET A 533 1.83 29.35 7.51
CA MET A 533 1.87 28.28 6.51
C MET A 533 3.32 28.09 6.04
N LEU A 534 3.82 26.87 6.19
CA LEU A 534 5.14 26.50 5.65
C LEU A 534 5.02 26.09 4.19
N VAL A 535 5.85 26.66 3.33
CA VAL A 535 5.77 26.49 1.88
C VAL A 535 7.12 25.97 1.37
N ALA A 536 7.13 24.86 0.64
CA ALA A 536 8.35 24.38 -0.01
C ALA A 536 8.03 23.59 -1.28
N HIS A 537 9.05 23.30 -2.08
CA HIS A 537 8.89 22.61 -3.36
C HIS A 537 8.93 21.09 -3.18
N ASN A 538 7.86 20.38 -3.58
CA ASN A 538 7.70 18.93 -3.35
C ASN A 538 7.66 18.51 -1.86
N CYS A 539 7.32 19.45 -0.98
CA CYS A 539 7.46 19.33 0.46
C CYS A 539 6.58 18.23 1.08
N LYS A 540 5.41 17.93 0.47
CA LYS A 540 4.46 16.95 1.02
C LYS A 540 4.98 15.51 0.91
N LEU A 541 5.89 15.27 -0.03
CA LEU A 541 6.56 13.98 -0.22
C LEU A 541 7.92 13.92 0.48
N PHE A 542 8.57 15.08 0.69
CA PHE A 542 9.89 15.17 1.29
C PHE A 542 9.87 15.92 2.64
N ASP A 543 10.05 17.24 2.61
CA ASP A 543 10.43 18.10 3.75
C ASP A 543 9.47 18.02 4.91
N ALA A 544 8.17 18.23 4.64
CA ALA A 544 7.14 18.27 5.67
C ALA A 544 7.10 16.99 6.50
N ARG A 545 7.34 15.84 5.85
CA ARG A 545 7.36 14.54 6.54
C ARG A 545 8.57 14.40 7.46
N ARG A 546 9.76 14.81 7.00
CA ARG A 546 11.00 14.74 7.80
C ARG A 546 10.97 15.75 8.94
N LEU A 547 10.45 16.94 8.69
CA LEU A 547 10.25 17.98 9.70
C LEU A 547 9.35 17.48 10.83
N ILE A 548 8.17 16.93 10.50
CA ILE A 548 7.25 16.37 11.50
C ILE A 548 7.85 15.16 12.21
N ASN A 549 8.51 14.25 11.48
CA ASN A 549 9.08 13.04 12.08
C ASN A 549 10.19 13.36 13.10
N ASN A 550 11.05 14.34 12.80
CA ASN A 550 12.07 14.79 13.74
C ASN A 550 11.46 15.58 14.91
N MET A 551 10.59 16.54 14.61
CA MET A 551 10.05 17.45 15.63
C MET A 551 9.03 16.79 16.55
N SER A 552 8.27 15.78 16.11
CA SER A 552 7.29 15.06 16.94
C SER A 552 7.88 14.34 18.15
N LYS A 553 9.21 14.17 18.17
CA LYS A 553 9.98 13.56 19.27
C LYS A 553 10.45 14.58 20.31
N LEU A 554 10.25 15.88 20.05
CA LEU A 554 10.75 16.99 20.85
C LEU A 554 9.62 17.68 21.61
N THR A 555 9.97 18.31 22.73
CA THR A 555 9.04 19.02 23.62
C THR A 555 8.40 20.24 22.95
N CYS A 556 9.10 20.89 22.01
CA CYS A 556 8.61 22.05 21.27
C CYS A 556 7.49 21.73 20.24
N TYR A 557 7.18 20.45 20.00
CA TYR A 557 6.17 20.05 19.02
C TYR A 557 4.76 20.60 19.32
N ALA A 558 4.41 20.74 20.60
CA ALA A 558 3.13 21.31 20.99
C ALA A 558 3.00 22.79 20.60
N ALA A 559 4.09 23.57 20.76
CA ALA A 559 4.16 24.97 20.35
C ALA A 559 4.16 25.09 18.81
N PHE A 560 4.94 24.27 18.12
CA PHE A 560 4.92 24.18 16.65
C PHE A 560 3.50 23.97 16.10
N ARG A 561 2.75 23.03 16.67
CA ARG A 561 1.37 22.74 16.25
C ARG A 561 0.38 23.87 16.53
N LYS A 562 0.74 24.81 17.40
CA LYS A 562 -0.08 25.97 17.75
C LYS A 562 0.14 27.12 16.75
N CYS A 563 1.38 27.32 16.29
CA CYS A 563 1.72 28.38 15.34
C CYS A 563 1.62 27.94 13.86
N VAL A 564 1.94 26.70 13.52
CA VAL A 564 1.90 26.22 12.14
C VAL A 564 0.56 25.60 11.79
N SER A 565 -0.16 26.24 10.87
CA SER A 565 -1.48 25.81 10.39
C SER A 565 -1.42 24.68 9.36
N GLY A 566 -0.29 24.55 8.63
CA GLY A 566 -0.13 23.52 7.62
C GLY A 566 1.12 23.67 6.74
N PHE A 567 1.14 22.86 5.67
CA PHE A 567 2.17 22.87 4.64
C PHE A 567 1.55 23.06 3.25
N ALA A 568 2.15 23.92 2.44
CA ALA A 568 1.81 24.13 1.04
C ALA A 568 2.94 23.65 0.12
N ASP A 569 2.59 23.03 -1.00
CA ASP A 569 3.54 22.39 -1.92
C ASP A 569 3.50 23.10 -3.27
N THR A 570 4.62 23.67 -3.69
CA THR A 570 4.68 24.49 -4.91
C THR A 570 4.81 23.65 -6.18
N LEU A 571 5.15 22.36 -6.11
CA LEU A 571 5.32 21.52 -7.30
C LEU A 571 4.00 21.34 -8.09
N PRO A 572 2.86 20.95 -7.47
CA PRO A 572 1.58 20.90 -8.16
C PRO A 572 1.15 22.25 -8.73
N LEU A 573 1.45 23.34 -8.02
CA LEU A 573 1.16 24.70 -8.46
C LEU A 573 1.92 25.05 -9.74
N PHE A 574 3.24 24.84 -9.77
CA PHE A 574 4.03 25.14 -10.97
C PHE A 574 3.60 24.28 -12.16
N ARG A 575 3.24 23.01 -11.93
CA ARG A 575 2.65 22.14 -12.99
C ARG A 575 1.33 22.66 -13.55
N GLN A 576 0.53 23.34 -12.73
CA GLN A 576 -0.73 23.92 -13.16
C GLN A 576 -0.54 25.22 -13.94
N LYS A 577 0.37 26.09 -13.49
CA LYS A 577 0.59 27.41 -14.09
C LYS A 577 1.51 27.41 -15.30
N ILE A 578 2.50 26.52 -15.32
CA ILE A 578 3.51 26.42 -16.36
C ILE A 578 3.29 25.09 -17.06
N THR A 579 2.97 25.10 -18.35
CA THR A 579 2.70 23.88 -19.13
C THR A 579 3.82 23.60 -20.11
N GLY A 580 4.01 22.32 -20.47
CA GLY A 580 4.92 21.94 -21.54
C GLY A 580 6.39 21.72 -21.14
N LEU A 581 6.71 21.63 -19.85
CA LEU A 581 8.05 21.28 -19.39
C LEU A 581 8.21 19.77 -19.17
N ASN A 582 9.38 19.23 -19.52
CA ASN A 582 9.73 17.82 -19.29
C ASN A 582 10.09 17.51 -17.84
N SER A 583 10.49 18.52 -17.06
CA SER A 583 10.78 18.41 -15.63
C SER A 583 10.29 19.66 -14.91
N TYR A 584 9.83 19.48 -13.67
CA TYR A 584 9.40 20.54 -12.76
C TYR A 584 10.21 20.54 -11.47
N SER A 585 11.38 19.90 -11.42
CA SER A 585 12.31 20.08 -10.31
C SER A 585 12.70 21.57 -10.20
N GLN A 586 12.90 22.07 -8.98
CA GLN A 586 13.19 23.48 -8.75
C GLN A 586 14.36 24.03 -9.61
N GLN A 587 15.47 23.29 -9.68
CA GLN A 587 16.62 23.61 -10.55
C GLN A 587 16.23 23.77 -12.02
N LYS A 588 15.40 22.87 -12.56
CA LYS A 588 14.93 22.93 -13.95
C LYS A 588 13.93 24.06 -14.18
N LEU A 589 13.11 24.38 -13.19
CA LEU A 589 12.22 25.54 -13.25
C LEU A 589 13.03 26.84 -13.25
N PHE A 590 14.05 26.94 -12.39
CA PHE A 590 14.93 28.10 -12.34
C PHE A 590 15.71 28.30 -13.65
N GLU A 591 16.32 27.22 -14.15
CA GLU A 591 17.02 27.19 -15.43
C GLU A 591 16.11 27.59 -16.60
N HIS A 592 14.84 27.14 -16.59
CA HIS A 592 13.89 27.51 -17.63
C HIS A 592 13.63 29.02 -17.71
N PHE A 593 13.56 29.71 -16.58
CA PHE A 593 13.20 31.13 -16.53
C PHE A 593 14.41 32.08 -16.63
N TRP A 594 15.55 31.70 -16.07
CA TRP A 594 16.75 32.55 -16.02
C TRP A 594 17.89 32.06 -16.92
N ASN A 595 17.80 30.86 -17.50
CA ASN A 595 18.89 30.22 -18.26
C ASN A 595 20.20 30.16 -17.45
N GLU A 596 20.08 30.04 -16.13
CA GLU A 596 21.15 30.00 -15.15
C GLU A 596 20.95 28.82 -14.21
N GLN A 597 22.03 28.36 -13.61
CA GLN A 597 22.04 27.37 -12.54
C GLN A 597 22.27 28.10 -11.22
N TYR A 598 21.62 27.66 -10.14
CA TYR A 598 21.94 28.10 -8.78
C TYR A 598 22.57 26.95 -7.99
N ASN A 599 23.10 27.26 -6.80
CA ASN A 599 23.70 26.29 -5.90
C ASN A 599 22.63 25.44 -5.20
N ALA A 600 21.95 24.59 -5.98
CA ALA A 600 20.94 23.67 -5.48
C ALA A 600 21.54 22.70 -4.44
N HIS A 601 20.69 22.25 -3.51
CA HIS A 601 21.10 21.43 -2.36
C HIS A 601 21.94 22.20 -1.32
N ASN A 602 21.63 23.50 -1.23
CA ASN A 602 21.88 24.32 -0.07
C ASN A 602 20.54 24.93 0.31
N ALA A 603 20.05 24.64 1.52
CA ALA A 603 18.70 25.03 1.93
C ALA A 603 18.43 26.54 1.79
N VAL A 604 19.43 27.41 2.01
CA VAL A 604 19.27 28.87 1.85
C VAL A 604 19.10 29.24 0.38
N ASP A 605 19.98 28.73 -0.48
CA ASP A 605 19.92 28.99 -1.92
C ASP A 605 18.65 28.41 -2.55
N ASP A 606 18.16 27.27 -2.04
CA ASP A 606 16.90 26.67 -2.44
C ASP A 606 15.70 27.52 -2.02
N VAL A 607 15.69 28.07 -0.80
CA VAL A 607 14.64 29.00 -0.35
C VAL A 607 14.62 30.28 -1.19
N ASP A 608 15.79 30.88 -1.46
CA ASP A 608 15.91 32.10 -2.25
C ASP A 608 15.49 31.89 -3.71
N SER A 609 15.88 30.76 -4.29
CA SER A 609 15.49 30.39 -5.66
C SER A 609 13.99 30.14 -5.77
N LEU A 610 13.39 29.49 -4.77
CA LEU A 610 11.95 29.31 -4.70
C LEU A 610 11.21 30.65 -4.56
N HIS A 611 11.73 31.57 -3.76
CA HIS A 611 11.17 32.92 -3.61
C HIS A 611 11.15 33.68 -4.94
N LYS A 612 12.25 33.63 -5.69
CA LYS A 612 12.34 34.20 -7.05
C LYS A 612 11.32 33.57 -8.01
N LEU A 613 11.24 32.24 -8.02
CA LEU A 613 10.30 31.49 -8.87
C LEU A 613 8.84 31.85 -8.60
N MET A 614 8.46 31.99 -7.33
CA MET A 614 7.11 32.38 -6.93
C MET A 614 6.78 33.82 -7.37
N THR A 615 7.74 34.75 -7.22
CA THR A 615 7.55 36.14 -7.64
C THR A 615 7.32 36.27 -9.15
N LEU A 616 8.11 35.54 -9.96
CA LEU A 616 8.04 35.61 -11.43
C LEU A 616 6.76 34.99 -12.00
N SER A 617 6.31 33.88 -11.42
CA SER A 617 5.15 33.12 -11.91
C SER A 617 3.80 33.81 -11.65
N LYS A 618 3.83 35.07 -11.17
CA LYS A 618 2.68 35.81 -10.60
C LYS A 618 1.88 34.89 -9.68
N VAL A 619 2.60 34.10 -8.89
CA VAL A 619 2.01 33.21 -7.90
C VAL A 619 1.63 34.11 -6.75
N GLU A 620 0.37 34.53 -6.74
CA GLU A 620 -0.18 35.26 -5.64
C GLU A 620 -0.33 34.31 -4.45
N LYS A 621 -0.50 34.86 -3.25
CA LYS A 621 -0.74 34.06 -2.03
C LYS A 621 -1.84 33.02 -2.31
N GLN A 622 -2.92 33.41 -2.98
CA GLN A 622 -4.02 32.53 -3.37
C GLN A 622 -3.69 31.35 -4.31
N ASP A 623 -2.52 31.34 -4.96
CA ASP A 623 -2.11 30.29 -5.89
C ASP A 623 -1.27 29.18 -5.23
N VAL A 624 -0.44 29.53 -4.24
CA VAL A 624 0.39 28.57 -3.48
C VAL A 624 -0.46 27.66 -2.61
N LEU A 625 -1.67 28.12 -2.30
CA LEU A 625 -2.46 27.75 -1.15
C LEU A 625 -3.82 27.19 -1.58
#